data_AF-M7PDK9-F1
#
_entry.id   AF-M7PDK9-F1
#
_cell.length_a   1.000
_cell.length_b   1.000
_cell.length_c   1.000
_cell.angle_alpha   90.00
_cell.angle_beta   90.00
_cell.angle_gamma   90.00
#
_symmetry.space_group_name_H-M   'P 1'
#
loop_
_entity.id
_entity.type
_entity.pdbx_description
1 polymer ?
#
loop_
_entity_poly.entity_id
_entity_poly.type
_entity_poly.pdbx_seq_one_letter_code
_entity_poly.pdbx_strand_id
1 'polypeptide(L)' 'MNDPWRKREAWRSQYPFTTIMKINKIFPGLGLGIGAFVIYCCVEKIFEKKSVLEKKK' A
#
# COMPACT_ATOMS: atom_id res chain seq x y z
N MET A 1 24.52 -20.37 19.32
CA MET A 1 25.75 -19.55 19.37
C MET A 1 25.34 -18.08 19.52
N ASN A 2 25.68 -17.42 20.63
CA ASN A 2 25.33 -16.01 20.86
C ASN A 2 26.49 -15.13 20.37
N ASP A 3 26.21 -14.29 19.39
CA ASP A 3 27.15 -13.29 18.88
C ASP A 3 27.50 -12.26 19.99
N PRO A 4 28.79 -12.12 20.38
CA PRO A 4 29.24 -11.16 21.40
C PRO A 4 29.31 -9.70 20.90
N TRP A 5 29.35 -9.48 19.59
CA TRP A 5 29.43 -8.19 18.91
C TRP A 5 28.07 -7.66 18.43
N ARG A 6 26.98 -8.38 18.66
CA ARG A 6 25.62 -7.98 18.24
C ARG A 6 25.26 -6.56 18.65
N LYS A 7 25.65 -6.14 19.86
CA LYS A 7 25.41 -4.77 20.37
C LYS A 7 26.19 -3.72 19.57
N ARG A 8 27.40 -4.06 19.11
CA ARG A 8 28.24 -3.19 18.28
C ARG A 8 27.71 -3.10 16.85
N GLU A 9 27.12 -4.15 16.31
CA GLU A 9 26.55 -4.15 14.95
C GLU A 9 25.09 -3.69 14.89
N ALA A 10 24.47 -3.49 16.06
CA ALA A 10 23.07 -3.09 16.17
C ALA A 10 22.77 -1.86 15.32
N TRP A 11 23.62 -0.82 15.34
CA TRP A 11 23.43 0.46 14.63
C TRP A 11 23.13 0.30 13.13
N ARG A 12 23.66 -0.75 12.47
CA ARG A 12 23.45 -1.00 11.03
C ARG A 12 22.01 -1.39 10.69
N SER A 13 21.30 -1.94 11.67
CA SER A 13 19.93 -2.45 11.51
C SER A 13 18.92 -1.60 12.28
N GLN A 14 19.33 -0.46 12.84
CA GLN A 14 18.42 0.46 13.51
C GLN A 14 17.78 1.40 12.51
N TYR A 15 16.77 2.13 12.97
CA TYR A 15 16.16 3.22 12.22
C TYR A 15 17.27 4.16 11.70
N PRO A 16 17.37 4.48 10.39
CA PRO A 16 16.39 4.34 9.32
C PRO A 16 16.51 3.11 8.38
N PHE A 17 17.38 2.14 8.71
CA PHE A 17 17.79 1.06 7.80
C PHE A 17 17.02 -0.26 7.97
N THR A 18 15.94 -0.24 8.75
CA THR A 18 15.11 -1.42 9.00
C THR A 18 14.46 -1.94 7.72
N THR A 19 14.18 -3.24 7.65
CA THR A 19 13.52 -3.86 6.49
C THR A 19 12.14 -3.26 6.22
N ILE A 20 11.41 -2.89 7.27
CA ILE A 20 10.08 -2.27 7.17
C ILE A 20 10.16 -0.90 6.47
N MET A 21 11.17 -0.09 6.79
CA MET A 21 11.35 1.21 6.14
C MET A 21 11.77 1.08 4.69
N LYS A 22 12.52 0.03 4.34
CA LYS A 22 12.82 -0.29 2.93
C LYS A 22 11.54 -0.64 2.19
N ILE A 23 10.66 -1.47 2.76
CA ILE A 23 9.35 -1.85 2.16
C ILE A 23 8.49 -0.62 1.89
N ASN A 24 8.39 0.30 2.85
CA ASN A 24 7.62 1.54 2.70
C ASN A 24 8.15 2.47 1.58
N LYS A 25 9.41 2.32 1.17
CA LYS A 25 10.04 3.11 0.10
C LYS A 25 9.93 2.46 -1.29
N ILE A 26 9.57 1.18 -1.40
CA ILE A 26 9.51 0.48 -2.70
C ILE A 26 8.43 1.08 -3.60
N PHE A 27 7.30 1.51 -3.03
CA PHE A 27 6.17 2.04 -3.79
C PHE A 27 5.72 3.40 -3.24
N PRO A 28 6.42 4.48 -3.59
CA PRO A 28 5.99 5.82 -3.24
C PRO A 28 4.60 6.08 -3.85
N GLY A 29 3.60 6.34 -3.01
CA GLY A 29 2.25 6.67 -3.47
C GLY A 29 1.34 5.48 -3.80
N LEU A 30 1.72 4.24 -3.46
CA LEU A 30 0.86 3.06 -3.68
C LEU A 30 -0.54 3.24 -3.06
N GLY A 31 -0.61 3.84 -1.86
CA GLY A 31 -1.89 4.10 -1.18
C GLY A 31 -2.80 5.07 -1.96
N LEU A 32 -2.22 6.11 -2.57
CA LEU A 32 -2.98 7.05 -3.41
C LEU A 32 -3.42 6.41 -4.73
N GLY A 33 -2.54 5.59 -5.34
CA GLY A 33 -2.87 4.86 -6.55
C GLY A 33 -4.03 3.88 -6.35
N ILE A 34 -3.97 3.05 -5.30
CA ILE A 34 -5.07 2.15 -4.93
C ILE A 34 -6.34 2.96 -4.62
N GLY A 35 -6.23 4.06 -3.88
CA GLY A 35 -7.37 4.90 -3.54
C GLY A 35 -8.10 5.43 -4.78
N ALA A 36 -7.36 6.01 -5.73
CA ALA A 36 -7.93 6.51 -6.98
C ALA A 36 -8.57 5.40 -7.82
N PHE A 37 -7.90 4.24 -7.91
CA PHE A 37 -8.42 3.08 -8.64
C PHE A 37 -9.73 2.55 -8.06
N VAL A 38 -9.82 2.43 -6.73
CA VAL A 38 -11.05 1.98 -6.06
C VAL A 38 -12.20 2.95 -6.30
N ILE A 39 -11.94 4.26 -6.19
CA ILE A 39 -12.95 5.30 -6.47
C ILE A 39 -13.47 5.14 -7.91
N TYR A 40 -12.58 4.98 -8.88
CA TYR A 40 -12.95 4.78 -10.28
C TYR A 40 -13.84 3.55 -10.47
N CYS A 41 -13.45 2.39 -9.94
CA CYS A 41 -14.25 1.17 -10.03
C CYS A 41 -15.62 1.30 -9.34
N CYS A 42 -15.70 2.03 -8.23
CA CYS A 42 -16.98 2.31 -7.57
C CYS A 42 -17.88 3.19 -8.44
N VAL A 43 -17.33 4.23 -9.06
CA VAL A 43 -18.08 5.11 -9.98
C VAL A 43 -18.61 4.32 -11.18
N GLU A 44 -17.77 3.50 -11.82
CA GLU A 44 -18.20 2.65 -12.93
C GLU A 44 -19.35 1.73 -12.54
N LYS A 45 -19.23 1.00 -11.42
CA LYS A 45 -20.27 0.08 -10.96
C LYS A 45 -21.58 0.78 -10.61
N ILE A 46 -21.52 1.99 -10.05
CA ILE A 46 -22.72 2.77 -9.71
C ILE A 46 -23.39 3.27 -11.01
N PHE A 47 -22.61 3.74 -11.97
CA PHE A 47 -23.11 4.27 -13.23
C PHE A 47 -23.73 3.17 -14.12
N GLU A 48 -23.08 2.00 -14.18
CA GLU A 48 -23.61 0.83 -14.88
C GLU A 48 -24.93 0.34 -14.27
N LYS A 49 -25.02 0.27 -12.93
CA LYS A 49 -26.29 -0.09 -12.26
C LYS A 49 -27.41 0.91 -12.54
N LYS A 50 -27.10 2.21 -12.58
CA LYS A 50 -28.07 3.26 -12.89
C LYS A 50 -28.65 3.09 -14.30
N SER A 51 -27.80 2.84 -15.30
CA SER A 51 -28.26 2.66 -16.69
C SER A 51 -29.06 1.37 -16.91
N VAL A 52 -28.72 0.29 -16.20
CA VAL A 52 -29.50 -0.95 -16.22
C VAL A 52 -30.88 -0.75 -15.59
N LEU A 53 -30.97 -0.06 -14.46
CA LEU A 53 -32.25 0.24 -13.80
C LEU A 53 -33.15 1.12 -14.65
N GLU A 54 -32.58 2.10 -15.35
CA GLU A 54 -33.32 2.99 -16.25
C GLU A 54 -33.89 2.23 -17.46
N LYS A 55 -33.15 1.26 -18.01
CA LYS A 55 -33.65 0.36 -19.08
C LYS A 55 -34.68 -0.67 -18.61
N LYS A 56 -34.75 -0.95 -17.30
CA LYS A 56 -35.62 -1.97 -16.71
C LYS A 56 -36.99 -1.41 -16.28
N LYS A 57 -37.15 -0.09 -16.33
CA LYS A 57 -38.38 0.65 -16.04
C LYS A 57 -39.15 0.91 -17.34
#